data_AF-A0A7C7I6L8-F1
#
_entry.id   AF-A0A7C7I6L8-F1
#
_cell.length_a   1.000
_cell.length_b   1.000
_cell.length_c   1.000
_cell.angle_alpha   90.00
_cell.angle_beta   90.00
_cell.angle_gamma   90.00
#
_symmetry.space_group_name_H-M   'P 1'
#
loop_
_entity.id
_entity.type
_entity.pdbx_description
1 polymer ?
#
loop_
_entity_poly.entity_id
_entity_poly.type
_entity_poly.pdbx_seq_one_letter_code
_entity_poly.pdbx_strand_id
1 'polypeptide(L)'
;MRGWVMGMHIPVVLMVGYRGYTRHGDNTDTAATYTEPFLNAYNIKYYLIENNDDAGRITRAFEEAEKAQGPVAVLVGDEFHGFNR
;
A
#
# COMPACT_ATOMS: atom_id res chain seq x y z
N MET A 1 4.06 7.97 -12.33
CA MET A 1 4.93 7.59 -11.19
C MET A 1 6.41 7.57 -11.54
N ARG A 2 6.85 6.79 -12.54
CA ARG A 2 8.27 6.61 -12.89
C ARG A 2 9.08 7.91 -13.11
N GLY A 3 8.62 8.82 -13.98
CA GLY A 3 9.41 10.03 -14.30
C GLY A 3 9.42 11.10 -13.20
N TRP A 4 8.32 11.21 -12.46
CA TRP A 4 8.12 12.25 -11.46
C TRP A 4 8.52 11.76 -10.07
N VAL A 5 7.76 10.84 -9.49
CA VAL A 5 7.98 10.35 -8.12
C VAL A 5 9.33 9.68 -7.97
N MET A 6 9.67 8.73 -8.86
CA MET A 6 10.95 8.01 -8.79
C MET A 6 12.08 8.80 -9.44
N GLY A 7 11.85 9.39 -10.62
CA GLY A 7 12.89 10.13 -11.36
C GLY A 7 13.33 11.43 -10.69
N MET A 8 12.42 12.12 -9.98
CA MET A 8 12.71 13.36 -9.27
C MET A 8 12.84 13.17 -7.75
N HIS A 9 12.88 11.92 -7.26
CA HIS A 9 13.07 11.58 -5.85
C HIS A 9 12.10 12.27 -4.90
N ILE A 10 10.82 12.31 -5.28
CA ILE A 10 9.79 13.00 -4.50
C ILE A 10 9.22 12.03 -3.48
N PRO A 11 9.23 12.36 -2.18
CA PRO A 11 8.65 11.53 -1.15
C PRO A 11 7.12 11.54 -1.29
N VAL A 12 6.55 10.39 -1.66
CA VAL A 12 5.10 10.25 -1.85
C VAL A 12 4.62 8.99 -1.16
N VAL A 13 3.55 9.11 -0.37
CA VAL A 13 2.82 7.97 0.17
C VAL A 13 1.63 7.66 -0.74
N LEU A 14 1.59 6.45 -1.30
CA LEU A 14 0.47 5.96 -2.08
C LEU A 14 -0.53 5.23 -1.17
N MET A 15 -1.70 5.82 -0.95
CA MET A 15 -2.82 5.15 -0.28
C MET A 15 -3.59 4.30 -1.30
N VAL A 16 -3.60 2.98 -1.13
CA VAL A 16 -4.23 2.03 -2.05
C VAL A 16 -5.28 1.23 -1.32
N GLY A 17 -6.54 1.33 -1.75
CA GLY A 17 -7.60 0.45 -1.27
C GLY A 17 -7.33 -0.98 -1.75
N TYR A 18 -7.13 -1.90 -0.83
CA TYR A 18 -6.66 -3.25 -1.11
C TYR A 18 -7.78 -4.28 -0.96
N ARG A 19 -8.74 -4.20 -1.90
CA ARG A 19 -9.92 -5.06 -1.94
C ARG A 19 -9.56 -6.49 -2.34
N GLY A 20 -10.18 -7.47 -1.69
CA GLY A 20 -10.04 -8.89 -2.03
C GLY A 20 -8.73 -9.54 -1.57
N TYR A 21 -7.93 -8.83 -0.78
CA TYR A 21 -6.79 -9.42 -0.08
C TYR A 21 -7.28 -10.37 1.01
N THR A 22 -6.77 -11.59 1.00
CA THR A 22 -6.94 -12.54 2.10
C THR A 22 -5.59 -13.04 2.55
N ARG A 23 -5.31 -12.94 3.85
CA ARG A 23 -4.01 -13.32 4.42
C ARG A 23 -3.68 -14.81 4.25
N HIS A 24 -4.69 -15.67 4.07
CA HIS A 24 -4.59 -17.15 4.04
C HIS A 24 -5.60 -17.81 3.06
N GLY A 25 -6.16 -17.07 2.09
CA GLY A 25 -7.17 -17.58 1.15
C GLY A 25 -6.79 -17.36 -0.31
N ASP A 26 -7.60 -17.93 -1.22
CA ASP A 26 -7.53 -17.59 -2.64
C ASP A 26 -7.93 -16.12 -2.81
N ASN A 27 -7.04 -15.32 -3.40
CA ASN A 27 -7.31 -13.92 -3.71
C ASN A 27 -8.61 -13.81 -4.51
N THR A 28 -9.60 -13.13 -3.93
CA THR A 28 -10.95 -13.01 -4.51
C THR A 28 -11.05 -11.88 -5.53
N ASP A 29 -10.01 -11.05 -5.65
CA ASP A 29 -9.97 -9.91 -6.56
C ASP A 29 -8.62 -9.83 -7.31
N THR A 30 -8.70 -9.39 -8.56
CA THR A 30 -7.57 -9.09 -9.44
C THR A 30 -6.66 -8.00 -8.85
N ALA A 31 -7.19 -7.10 -8.01
CA ALA A 31 -6.39 -6.06 -7.36
C ALA A 31 -5.26 -6.65 -6.49
N ALA A 32 -5.53 -7.74 -5.76
CA ALA A 32 -4.51 -8.47 -5.00
C ALA A 32 -3.52 -9.23 -5.89
N THR A 33 -3.96 -9.64 -7.08
CA THR A 33 -3.12 -10.35 -8.05
C THR A 33 -2.02 -9.46 -8.65
N TYR A 34 -2.26 -8.16 -8.80
CA TYR A 34 -1.34 -7.26 -9.51
C TYR A 34 -0.62 -6.25 -8.61
N THR A 35 -1.27 -5.74 -7.56
CA THR A 35 -0.73 -4.65 -6.75
C THR A 35 0.61 -5.01 -6.12
N GLU A 36 0.70 -6.12 -5.39
CA GLU A 36 1.94 -6.54 -4.73
C GLU A 36 3.06 -6.86 -5.74
N PRO A 37 2.82 -7.63 -6.82
CA PRO A 37 3.84 -7.84 -7.85
C PRO A 37 4.38 -6.55 -8.47
N PHE A 38 3.52 -5.55 -8.73
CA PHE A 38 3.99 -4.27 -9.25
C PHE A 38 4.84 -3.51 -8.22
N LEU A 39 4.41 -3.43 -6.96
CA LEU A 39 5.18 -2.77 -5.91
C LEU A 39 6.56 -3.43 -5.74
N ASN A 40 6.61 -4.75 -5.75
CA ASN A 40 7.86 -5.52 -5.69
C ASN A 40 8.75 -5.29 -6.92
N ALA A 41 8.17 -5.31 -8.13
CA ALA A 41 8.92 -5.09 -9.37
C ALA A 41 9.56 -3.69 -9.43
N TYR A 42 8.90 -2.69 -8.86
CA TYR A 42 9.42 -1.32 -8.76
C TYR A 42 10.21 -1.05 -7.47
N ASN A 43 10.45 -2.06 -6.63
CA ASN A 43 11.11 -1.95 -5.33
C ASN A 43 10.50 -0.86 -4.42
N ILE A 44 9.17 -0.75 -4.45
CA ILE A 44 8.41 0.19 -3.63
C ILE A 44 8.06 -0.52 -2.33
N LYS A 45 8.58 -0.01 -1.21
CA LYS A 45 8.19 -0.52 0.11
C LYS A 45 6.70 -0.30 0.34
N TYR A 46 6.05 -1.24 1.03
CA TYR A 46 4.65 -1.09 1.36
C TYR A 46 4.32 -1.60 2.76
N TYR A 47 3.27 -1.00 3.33
CA TYR A 47 2.65 -1.42 4.58
C TYR A 47 1.23 -1.86 4.30
N LEU A 48 0.81 -2.99 4.87
CA LEU A 48 -0.59 -3.38 4.91
C LEU A 48 -1.24 -2.79 6.17
N ILE A 49 -2.49 -2.35 6.10
CA ILE A 49 -3.31 -1.94 7.23
C ILE A 49 -4.55 -2.80 7.16
N GLU A 50 -4.71 -3.73 8.10
CA GLU A 50 -5.88 -4.60 8.16
C GLU A 50 -6.92 -4.07 9.16
N ASN A 51 -6.49 -3.28 10.15
CA ASN A 51 -7.34 -2.81 11.24
C ASN A 51 -6.87 -1.47 11.83
N ASN A 52 -7.63 -0.94 12.79
CA ASN A 52 -7.31 0.35 13.44
C ASN A 52 -5.98 0.34 14.20
N ASP A 53 -5.54 -0.80 14.75
CA ASP A 53 -4.27 -0.89 15.47
C ASP A 53 -3.07 -0.70 14.54
N ASP A 54 -3.26 -0.96 13.25
CA ASP A 54 -2.28 -0.77 12.20
C ASP A 54 -2.17 0.68 11.68
N ALA A 55 -3.03 1.59 12.15
CA ALA A 55 -3.05 2.99 11.68
C ALA A 55 -1.69 3.70 11.86
N GLY A 56 -0.90 3.31 12.86
CA GLY A 56 0.46 3.84 13.07
C GLY A 56 1.43 3.55 11.91
N ARG A 57 1.10 2.61 11.02
CA ARG A 57 1.89 2.31 9.82
C ARG A 57 1.83 3.43 8.78
N ILE A 58 0.78 4.27 8.79
CA ILE A 58 0.70 5.45 7.91
C ILE A 58 1.82 6.43 8.24
N THR A 59 2.00 6.77 9.51
CA THR A 59 3.07 7.67 9.96
C THR A 59 4.45 7.11 9.57
N ARG A 60 4.66 5.81 9.78
CA ARG A 60 5.91 5.15 9.36
C ARG A 60 6.13 5.21 7.86
N ALA A 61 5.07 5.09 7.05
CA ALA A 61 5.16 5.21 5.60
C ALA A 61 5.63 6.60 5.16
N PHE A 62 5.14 7.67 5.79
CA PHE A 62 5.62 9.03 5.54
C PHE A 62 7.08 9.21 5.92
N GLU A 63 7.47 8.77 7.12
CA GLU A 63 8.86 8.84 7.56
C GLU A 63 9.81 8.07 6.64
N GLU A 64 9.41 6.89 6.17
CA GLU A 64 10.20 6.08 5.23
C GLU A 64 10.27 6.72 3.84
N ALA A 65 9.17 7.30 3.35
CA ALA A 65 9.15 8.01 2.07
C ALA A 65 10.10 9.21 2.10
N GLU A 66 10.11 9.97 3.20
CA GLU A 66 11.04 11.08 3.43
C GLU A 66 12.50 10.59 3.51
N LYS A 67 12.78 9.56 4.30
CA LYS A 67 14.16 9.01 4.42
C LYS A 67 14.69 8.46 3.10
N ALA A 68 13.83 7.76 2.35
CA ALA A 68 14.20 7.14 1.07
C ALA A 68 14.15 8.13 -0.11
N GLN A 69 13.60 9.33 0.08
CA GLN A 69 13.31 10.31 -1.00
C GLN A 69 12.60 9.63 -2.18
N GLY A 70 11.53 8.91 -1.86
CA GLY A 70 10.88 8.06 -2.84
C GLY A 70 9.51 7.55 -2.40
N PRO A 71 8.87 6.73 -3.24
CA PRO A 71 7.53 6.26 -2.97
C PRO A 71 7.49 5.18 -1.90
N VAL A 72 6.46 5.22 -1.06
CA VAL A 72 6.04 4.13 -0.18
C VAL A 72 4.54 3.92 -0.34
N ALA A 73 4.09 2.67 -0.39
CA ALA A 73 2.66 2.37 -0.48
C ALA A 73 2.07 1.97 0.88
N VAL A 74 0.80 2.30 1.07
CA VAL A 74 -0.03 1.84 2.18
C VAL A 74 -1.23 1.14 1.57
N LEU A 75 -1.28 -0.17 1.75
CA LEU A 75 -2.37 -1.03 1.32
C LEU A 75 -3.40 -1.11 2.44
N VAL A 76 -4.61 -0.63 2.22
CA VAL A 76 -5.69 -0.66 3.21
C VAL A 76 -6.58 -1.86 2.90
N GLY A 77 -6.40 -2.94 3.67
CA GLY A 77 -7.19 -4.16 3.62
C GLY A 77 -8.50 -4.03 4.40
N ASP A 78 -9.45 -4.89 4.07
CA ASP A 78 -10.85 -4.76 4.45
C ASP A 78 -11.18 -5.19 5.90
N GLU A 79 -11.07 -4.25 6.83
CA GLU A 79 -11.96 -4.20 8.02
C GLU A 79 -13.19 -3.28 7.80
N PHE A 80 -13.46 -2.85 6.57
CA PHE A 80 -14.65 -2.07 6.21
C PHE A 80 -15.79 -2.94 5.64
N HIS A 81 -15.95 -4.16 6.17
CA HIS A 81 -17.20 -4.93 6.06
C HIS A 81 -18.44 -4.14 6.57
N GLY A 82 -18.25 -2.98 7.20
CA GLY A 82 -19.31 -2.09 7.70
C GLY A 82 -20.05 -1.22 6.68
N PHE A 83 -19.66 -1.20 5.40
CA PHE A 83 -20.38 -0.40 4.37
C PHE A 83 -21.35 -1.17 3.48
N ASN A 84 -21.57 -2.46 3.75
CA ASN A 84 -22.70 -3.22 3.19
C ASN A 84 -23.46 -3.90 4.32
N ARG A 85 -24.47 -3.19 4.84
CA ARG A 85 -25.66 -3.81 5.43
C ARG A 85 -26.90 -3.31 4.69
#